data_AF-A0A368F7R9-F1
#
_entry.id   AF-A0A368F7R9-F1
#
_cell.length_a   1.000
_cell.length_b   1.000
_cell.length_c   1.000
_cell.angle_alpha   90.00
_cell.angle_beta   90.00
_cell.angle_gamma   90.00
#
_symmetry.space_group_name_H-M   'P 1'
#
loop_
_entity.id
_entity.type
_entity.pdbx_description
1 polymer ?
#
loop_
_entity_poly.entity_id
_entity_poly.type
_entity_poly.pdbx_seq_one_letter_code
_entity_poly.pdbx_strand_id
1 'polypeptide(L)'
;MVNEATLGIGTLDYYNYLNHSGVYKAPDTDDAKEFQNTLHAMSVVGINEETQLEILKLVSAVLHIGNITFMEENNFAAVDNTDSE
;
A
#
# COMPACT_ATOMS: atom_id res chain seq x y z
N MET A 1 4.27 4.61 -16.98
CA MET A 1 2.88 4.45 -16.49
C MET A 1 2.89 3.54 -15.27
N VAL A 2 2.43 4.05 -14.12
CA VAL A 2 2.24 3.27 -12.90
C VAL A 2 1.18 2.19 -13.19
N ASN A 3 1.48 0.93 -12.90
CA ASN A 3 0.51 -0.16 -13.03
C ASN A 3 0.45 -0.97 -11.73
N GLU A 4 -0.73 -1.47 -11.40
CA GLU A 4 -1.01 -2.20 -10.14
C GLU A 4 -0.11 -3.45 -10.02
N ALA A 5 0.14 -4.14 -11.14
CA ALA A 5 1.01 -5.31 -11.20
C ALA A 5 2.48 -5.01 -10.83
N THR A 6 2.98 -3.80 -11.07
CA THR A 6 4.36 -3.36 -10.75
C THR A 6 4.48 -3.03 -9.26
N LEU A 7 3.37 -2.69 -8.61
CA LEU A 7 3.33 -2.38 -7.18
C LEU A 7 2.89 -3.58 -6.34
N GLY A 8 2.43 -4.68 -6.93
CA GLY A 8 1.94 -5.84 -6.18
C GLY A 8 0.69 -5.55 -5.35
N ILE A 9 -0.10 -4.55 -5.75
CA ILE A 9 -1.23 -4.06 -4.96
C ILE A 9 -2.54 -4.81 -5.25
N GLY A 10 -3.23 -5.21 -4.18
CA GLY A 10 -4.52 -5.91 -4.22
C GLY A 10 -5.70 -5.04 -3.73
N THR A 11 -6.80 -5.68 -3.34
CA THR A 11 -7.96 -5.00 -2.75
C THR A 11 -7.63 -4.42 -1.37
N LEU A 12 -8.33 -3.35 -0.96
CA LEU A 12 -8.01 -2.61 0.27
C LEU A 12 -8.15 -3.46 1.54
N ASP A 13 -9.06 -4.43 1.54
CA ASP A 13 -9.33 -5.34 2.65
C ASP A 13 -8.21 -6.38 2.87
N TYR A 14 -7.35 -6.62 1.88
CA TYR A 14 -6.15 -7.44 2.02
C TYR A 14 -5.12 -6.82 2.97
N TYR A 15 -5.11 -5.49 3.11
CA TYR A 15 -4.07 -4.79 3.88
C TYR A 15 -4.53 -4.48 5.30
N ASN A 16 -3.84 -5.05 6.30
CA ASN A 16 -4.14 -4.82 7.71
C ASN A 16 -4.08 -3.33 8.07
N TYR A 17 -3.12 -2.57 7.54
CA TYR A 17 -3.08 -1.12 7.81
C TYR A 17 -4.26 -0.32 7.26
N LEU A 18 -5.10 -0.90 6.39
CA LEU A 18 -6.25 -0.23 5.80
C LEU A 18 -7.60 -0.79 6.30
N ASN A 19 -7.65 -2.04 6.76
CA ASN A 19 -8.92 -2.76 6.99
C ASN A 19 -9.51 -2.63 8.41
N HIS A 20 -8.84 -1.96 9.35
CA HIS A 20 -9.27 -1.90 10.76
C HIS A 20 -10.54 -1.07 11.00
N SER A 21 -10.83 -0.07 10.17
CA SER A 21 -12.02 0.79 10.35
C SER A 21 -13.27 0.23 9.66
N GLY A 22 -13.11 -0.68 8.70
CA GLY A 22 -14.16 -1.10 7.77
C GLY A 22 -14.68 0.00 6.83
N VAL A 23 -14.06 1.19 6.84
CA VAL A 23 -14.44 2.34 6.00
C VAL A 23 -13.28 2.66 5.08
N TYR A 24 -13.47 2.34 3.80
CA TYR A 24 -12.44 2.49 2.75
C TYR A 24 -12.63 3.73 1.88
N LYS A 25 -13.75 4.42 2.04
CA LYS A 25 -14.09 5.61 1.27
C LYS A 25 -14.55 6.71 2.21
N ALA A 26 -13.87 7.85 2.16
CA ALA A 26 -14.33 9.06 2.84
C ALA A 26 -15.48 9.70 2.04
N PRO A 27 -16.55 10.19 2.71
CA PRO A 27 -17.57 10.98 2.05
C PRO A 27 -16.96 12.17 1.31
N ASP A 28 -17.46 12.46 0.12
CA ASP A 28 -17.04 13.58 -0.74
C ASP A 28 -15.58 13.56 -1.22
N THR A 29 -14.89 12.42 -1.08
CA THR A 29 -13.52 12.23 -1.61
C THR A 29 -13.51 11.37 -2.87
N ASP A 30 -12.70 11.77 -3.84
CA ASP A 30 -12.35 11.00 -5.04
C ASP A 30 -10.85 10.68 -5.02
N ASP A 31 -10.49 9.56 -4.40
CA ASP A 31 -9.09 9.17 -4.20
C ASP A 31 -8.34 8.97 -5.53
N ALA A 32 -9.03 8.56 -6.60
CA ALA A 32 -8.44 8.40 -7.91
C ALA A 32 -8.02 9.77 -8.48
N LYS A 33 -8.89 10.77 -8.36
CA LYS A 33 -8.58 12.14 -8.77
C LYS A 33 -7.47 12.74 -7.93
N GLU A 34 -7.53 12.59 -6.61
CA GLU A 34 -6.50 13.13 -5.72
C GLU A 34 -5.14 12.46 -5.92
N PHE A 35 -5.11 11.16 -6.24
CA PHE A 35 -3.89 10.48 -6.64
C PHE A 35 -3.27 11.08 -7.91
N GLN A 36 -4.08 11.36 -8.94
CA GLN A 36 -3.59 12.02 -10.16
C GLN A 36 -3.09 13.45 -9.88
N ASN A 37 -3.80 14.21 -9.05
CA ASN A 37 -3.37 15.53 -8.61
C ASN A 37 -2.01 15.47 -7.90
N THR A 38 -1.80 14.45 -7.07
CA THR A 38 -0.55 14.23 -6.33
C THR A 38 0.62 13.91 -7.27
N LEU A 39 0.42 13.00 -8.23
CA LEU A 39 1.44 12.71 -9.25
C LEU A 39 1.78 13.95 -10.09
N HIS A 40 0.76 14.73 -10.46
CA HIS A 40 0.98 16.00 -11.16
C HIS A 40 1.80 16.98 -10.32
N ALA A 41 1.47 17.14 -9.03
CA ALA A 41 2.21 18.01 -8.12
C ALA A 41 3.67 17.56 -7.97
N MET A 42 3.93 16.26 -7.88
CA MET A 42 5.29 15.69 -7.88
C MET A 42 6.08 16.10 -9.13
N SER A 43 5.46 15.99 -10.31
CA SER A 43 6.07 16.43 -11.57
C SER A 43 6.35 17.94 -11.59
N VAL A 44 5.40 18.76 -11.09
CA VAL A 44 5.54 20.23 -11.02
C VAL A 44 6.73 20.64 -10.14
N VAL A 45 7.00 19.93 -9.05
CA VAL A 45 8.14 20.20 -8.16
C VAL A 45 9.44 19.52 -8.62
N GLY A 46 9.44 18.85 -9.77
CA GLY A 46 10.64 18.28 -10.40
C GLY A 46 10.96 16.82 -10.03
N ILE A 47 10.03 16.10 -9.41
CA ILE A 47 10.18 14.66 -9.18
C ILE A 47 9.77 13.93 -10.45
N ASN A 48 10.73 13.25 -11.10
CA ASN A 48 10.50 12.54 -12.36
C ASN A 48 9.69 11.25 -12.16
N GLU A 49 9.19 10.67 -13.25
CA GLU A 49 8.34 9.46 -13.21
C GLU A 49 9.03 8.23 -12.59
N GLU A 50 10.36 8.10 -12.73
CA GLU A 50 11.12 6.99 -12.15
C GLU A 50 11.13 7.09 -10.63
N THR A 51 11.45 8.27 -10.08
CA THR A 51 11.42 8.53 -8.64
C THR A 51 9.99 8.49 -8.09
N GLN A 52 8.98 8.94 -8.85
CA GLN A 52 7.58 8.76 -8.45
C GLN A 52 7.25 7.27 -8.27
N LEU A 53 7.68 6.42 -9.20
CA LEU A 53 7.48 4.98 -9.09
C LEU A 53 8.21 4.39 -7.87
N GLU A 54 9.42 4.84 -7.55
CA GLU A 54 10.14 4.43 -6.35
C GLU A 54 9.40 4.82 -5.06
N ILE A 55 8.84 6.02 -5.00
CA ILE A 55 8.00 6.47 -3.89
C ILE A 55 6.77 5.57 -3.74
N LEU A 56 6.10 5.26 -4.85
CA LEU A 56 4.93 4.37 -4.83
C LEU A 56 5.30 2.94 -4.41
N LYS A 57 6.47 2.44 -4.81
CA LYS A 57 7.00 1.16 -4.32
C LYS A 57 7.24 1.18 -2.82
N LEU A 58 7.74 2.29 -2.27
CA LEU A 58 7.91 2.44 -0.82
C LEU A 58 6.55 2.38 -0.09
N VAL A 59 5.54 3.07 -0.60
CA VAL A 59 4.18 3.01 -0.04
C VAL A 59 3.62 1.59 -0.09
N SER A 60 3.75 0.89 -1.22
CA SER A 60 3.36 -0.52 -1.34
C SER A 60 4.10 -1.40 -0.33
N ALA A 61 5.41 -1.23 -0.18
CA ALA A 61 6.20 -1.98 0.79
C ALA A 61 5.69 -1.79 2.23
N VAL A 62 5.30 -0.57 2.61
CA VAL A 62 4.69 -0.29 3.93
C VAL A 62 3.38 -1.05 4.11
N LEU A 63 2.54 -1.10 3.07
CA LEU A 63 1.28 -1.85 3.11
C LEU A 63 1.54 -3.36 3.30
N HIS A 64 2.47 -3.94 2.55
CA HIS A 64 2.83 -5.35 2.69
C HIS A 64 3.45 -5.70 4.05
N ILE A 65 4.28 -4.80 4.61
CA ILE A 65 4.84 -4.99 5.96
C ILE A 65 3.73 -5.09 7.01
N GLY A 66 2.64 -4.33 6.86
CA GLY A 66 1.48 -4.41 7.76
C GLY A 66 0.80 -5.77 7.76
N ASN A 67 0.98 -6.58 6.70
CA ASN A 67 0.41 -7.91 6.60
C ASN A 67 1.27 -9.00 7.26
N ILE A 68 2.51 -8.69 7.64
CA ILE A 68 3.35 -9.64 8.38
C ILE A 68 2.75 -9.84 9.76
N THR A 69 2.29 -11.07 10.02
CA THR A 69 1.77 -11.48 11.31
C THR A 69 2.78 -12.39 12.01
N PHE A 70 2.75 -12.36 13.34
CA PHE A 70 3.66 -13.15 14.17
C PHE A 70 2.84 -14.04 15.08
N MET A 71 3.26 -15.29 15.21
CA MET A 71 2.70 -16.27 16.12
C MET A 71 3.71 -16.66 17.19
N GLU A 72 3.23 -17.12 18.34
CA GLU A 72 4.09 -17.68 19.37
C GLU A 72 4.46 -19.13 19.03
N GLU A 73 5.75 -19.40 18.92
CA GLU A 73 6.31 -20.74 18.73
C GLU A 73 7.41 -20.98 19.76
N ASN A 74 7.18 -21.92 20.70
CA ASN A 74 8.15 -22.29 21.75
C ASN A 74 8.66 -21.08 22.60
N ASN A 75 7.78 -20.17 23.01
CA ASN A 75 8.10 -18.91 23.70
C ASN A 75 8.92 -17.88 22.87
N PHE A 76 9.00 -18.06 21.55
CA PHE A 76 9.59 -17.09 20.63
C PHE A 76 8.54 -16.60 19.63
N ALA A 77 8.74 -15.40 19.07
CA ALA A 77 7.93 -14.93 17.95
C ALA A 77 8.45 -15.57 16.66
N ALA A 78 7.58 -16.30 15.96
CA ALA A 78 7.80 -16.79 14.60
C ALA A 78 6.90 -16.01 13.64
N VAL A 79 7.33 -15.85 12.38
CA VAL A 79 6.45 -15.30 11.34
C VAL A 79 5.36 -16.33 11.07
N ASP A 80 4.10 -15.88 11.15
CA ASP A 80 2.96 -16.72 10.82
C ASP A 80 2.87 -16.84 9.29
N ASN A 81 3.24 -18.01 8.77
CA ASN A 81 3.20 -18.31 7.34
C ASN A 81 1.82 -18.78 6.90
N THR A 82 0.75 -18.07 7.28
CA THR A 82 -0.57 -18.24 6.66
C THR A 82 -0.60 -17.57 5.29
N ASP A 83 0.32 -17.96 4.40
CA ASP A 83 0.14 -17.74 2.96
C ASP A 83 -1.00 -18.67 2.53
N SER A 84 -2.22 -18.14 2.58
CA SER A 84 -3.39 -18.75 1.96
C SER A 84 -3.52 -18.19 0.55
N GLU A 85 -2.56 -18.49 -0.31
CA GLU A 85 -2.78 -18.55 -1.76
C GLU A 85 -2.68 -20.00 -2.24
#